data_AF-A0A522MN55-F1
#
_entry.id   AF-A0A522MN55-F1
#
_cell.length_a   1.000
_cell.length_b   1.000
_cell.length_c   1.000
_cell.angle_alpha   90.00
_cell.angle_beta   90.00
_cell.angle_gamma   90.00
#
_symmetry.space_group_name_H-M   'P 1'
#
loop_
_entity.id
_entity.type
_entity.pdbx_description
1 polymer ?
#
loop_
_entity_poly.entity_id
_entity_poly.type
_entity_poly.pdbx_seq_one_letter_code
_entity_poly.pdbx_strand_id
1 'polypeptide(L)'
;MVKQRRSSTLFALGIAVLVAVAVAAPAGAQIHQFGKTLVGAQGSMSATTQGGSGSPNGDKNSTHGTCSCAECIYLDTYDPTNPQSGDLIASTTTTLQKGVPYLITIKGTYSVWAVSWWVGNGQGASEAAPQYPSPGTTNGRVAADWEYLFAWYTPTTPAISPLPVHLPYQGISLDGGITYNDYVPLGGQFYSPTHMYQYLVEGQGSTASFKKNDFPTSDNYGRFRICVQKLVPCGSIKDDNGGGDDGDPGGHS
;
A
#
# COMPACT_ATOMS: atom_id res chain seq x y z
N MET A 1 -75.86 35.10 -4.45
CA MET A 1 -75.63 36.53 -4.14
C MET A 1 -74.26 36.66 -3.51
N VAL A 2 -73.38 37.42 -4.19
CA VAL A 2 -72.10 38.06 -3.78
C VAL A 2 -71.65 37.89 -2.31
N LYS A 3 -70.42 37.41 -2.06
CA LYS A 3 -69.33 38.26 -1.49
C LYS A 3 -67.93 37.63 -1.50
N GLN A 4 -67.11 38.29 -2.30
CA GLN A 4 -65.66 38.34 -2.44
C GLN A 4 -64.90 38.69 -1.14
N ARG A 5 -63.67 38.16 -0.98
CA ARG A 5 -62.44 38.81 -0.42
C ARG A 5 -61.24 37.85 -0.67
N ARG A 6 -60.31 38.17 -1.56
CA ARG A 6 -59.02 38.90 -1.33
C ARG A 6 -58.18 38.21 -0.25
N SER A 7 -56.87 38.03 -0.32
CA SER A 7 -55.77 38.28 -1.27
C SER A 7 -54.51 37.95 -0.42
N SER A 8 -53.43 37.42 -0.99
CA SER A 8 -52.06 37.71 -0.55
C SER A 8 -51.05 36.94 -1.41
N THR A 9 -50.47 37.68 -2.35
CA THR A 9 -49.27 37.37 -3.11
C THR A 9 -48.07 37.35 -2.15
N LEU A 10 -47.33 36.25 -2.05
CA LEU A 10 -45.97 36.24 -1.50
C LEU A 10 -44.97 36.20 -2.66
N PHE A 11 -44.15 37.23 -2.76
CA PHE A 11 -42.96 37.29 -3.60
C PHE A 11 -41.91 36.33 -3.05
N ALA A 12 -41.58 35.27 -3.79
CA ALA A 12 -40.40 34.45 -3.53
C ALA A 12 -39.22 35.04 -4.31
N LEU A 13 -38.28 35.66 -3.59
CA LEU A 13 -36.99 36.09 -4.12
C LEU A 13 -36.11 34.83 -4.30
N GLY A 14 -35.95 34.38 -5.54
CA GLY A 14 -35.06 33.28 -5.87
C GLY A 14 -33.61 33.75 -5.94
N ILE A 15 -32.83 33.49 -4.89
CA ILE A 15 -31.37 33.59 -4.95
C ILE A 15 -30.85 32.29 -5.56
N ALA A 16 -30.43 32.34 -6.82
CA ALA A 16 -29.71 31.26 -7.46
C ALA A 16 -28.27 31.23 -6.94
N VAL A 17 -27.99 30.36 -5.97
CA VAL A 17 -26.62 30.03 -5.57
C VAL A 17 -26.04 29.10 -6.64
N LEU A 18 -25.21 29.64 -7.52
CA LEU A 18 -24.33 28.85 -8.37
C LEU A 18 -23.26 28.20 -7.49
N VAL A 19 -23.52 26.98 -7.02
CA VAL A 19 -22.50 26.12 -6.45
C VAL A 19 -21.68 25.58 -7.62
N ALA A 20 -20.50 26.14 -7.84
CA ALA A 20 -19.50 25.51 -8.70
C ALA A 20 -19.03 24.22 -8.01
N VAL A 21 -19.65 23.10 -8.35
CA VAL A 21 -19.14 21.78 -7.97
C VAL A 21 -17.92 21.52 -8.83
N ALA A 22 -16.74 21.87 -8.32
CA ALA A 22 -15.50 21.32 -8.83
C ALA A 22 -15.56 19.80 -8.55
N VAL A 23 -15.94 19.03 -9.57
CA VAL A 23 -15.90 17.56 -9.49
C VAL A 23 -14.44 17.18 -9.49
N ALA A 24 -13.85 17.08 -8.28
CA ALA A 24 -12.55 16.45 -8.12
C ALA A 24 -12.66 15.06 -8.76
N ALA A 25 -11.80 14.77 -9.73
CA ALA A 25 -11.72 13.43 -10.28
C ALA A 25 -11.55 12.45 -9.11
N PRO A 26 -12.28 11.33 -9.07
CA PRO A 26 -12.13 10.37 -7.98
C PRO A 26 -10.66 10.00 -7.88
N ALA A 27 -10.08 10.01 -6.67
CA ALA A 27 -8.65 9.82 -6.42
C ALA A 27 -8.06 8.60 -7.17
N GLY A 28 -8.87 7.58 -7.46
CA GLY A 28 -8.49 6.44 -8.30
C GLY A 28 -8.02 6.81 -9.71
N ALA A 29 -8.59 7.84 -10.36
CA ALA A 29 -8.15 8.28 -11.69
C ALA A 29 -6.79 8.99 -11.67
N GLN A 30 -6.48 9.72 -10.59
CA GLN A 30 -5.17 10.36 -10.39
C GLN A 30 -4.09 9.35 -10.02
N ILE A 31 -4.41 8.34 -9.22
CA ILE A 31 -3.50 7.22 -8.92
C ILE A 31 -3.19 6.41 -10.18
N HIS A 32 -4.17 6.22 -11.07
CA HIS A 32 -3.95 5.52 -12.34
C HIS A 32 -3.10 6.35 -13.33
N GLN A 33 -3.27 7.68 -13.34
CA GLN A 33 -2.40 8.60 -14.10
C GLN A 33 -0.99 8.62 -13.51
N PHE A 34 -0.83 8.81 -12.20
CA PHE A 34 0.47 8.80 -11.52
C PHE A 34 1.17 7.45 -11.68
N GLY A 35 0.44 6.32 -11.61
CA GLY A 35 0.95 4.98 -11.92
C GLY A 35 1.45 4.85 -13.35
N LYS A 36 0.70 5.36 -14.34
CA LYS A 36 1.16 5.41 -15.74
C LYS A 36 2.38 6.31 -15.92
N THR A 37 2.41 7.47 -15.25
CA THR A 37 3.57 8.37 -15.25
C THR A 37 4.75 7.73 -14.52
N LEU A 38 4.52 6.92 -13.48
CA LEU A 38 5.55 6.17 -12.76
C LEU A 38 6.21 5.14 -13.67
N VAL A 39 5.41 4.33 -14.37
CA VAL A 39 5.94 3.33 -15.32
C VAL A 39 6.65 4.02 -16.49
N GLY A 40 6.18 5.18 -16.93
CA GLY A 40 6.88 6.01 -17.92
C GLY A 40 8.15 6.70 -17.39
N ALA A 41 8.20 7.03 -16.10
CA ALA A 41 9.31 7.71 -15.42
C ALA A 41 10.22 6.76 -14.63
N GLN A 42 10.07 5.43 -14.80
CA GLN A 42 10.97 4.41 -14.23
C GLN A 42 12.44 4.57 -14.68
N GLY A 43 12.72 5.49 -15.62
CA GLY A 43 14.07 5.96 -15.92
C GLY A 43 14.66 7.00 -14.94
N SER A 44 13.92 7.50 -13.93
CA SER A 44 14.40 8.63 -13.10
C SER A 44 14.09 8.56 -11.59
N MET A 45 13.11 7.76 -11.15
CA MET A 45 12.90 7.56 -9.70
C MET A 45 13.88 6.53 -9.13
N SER A 46 15.10 6.95 -8.86
CA SER A 46 16.10 6.13 -8.17
C SER A 46 15.79 6.07 -6.67
N ALA A 47 15.34 4.92 -6.17
CA ALA A 47 15.44 4.58 -4.75
C ALA A 47 16.93 4.34 -4.44
N THR A 48 17.65 5.42 -4.13
CA THR A 48 19.08 5.35 -3.85
C THR A 48 19.29 4.80 -2.45
N THR A 49 19.58 3.50 -2.34
CA THR A 49 20.02 2.89 -1.08
C THR A 49 21.39 3.47 -0.72
N GLN A 50 21.47 4.26 0.35
CA GLN A 50 22.71 4.91 0.78
C GLN A 50 23.67 3.88 1.42
N GLY A 51 24.38 3.14 0.58
CA GLY A 51 25.52 2.31 1.00
C GLY A 51 26.76 3.19 1.17
N GLY A 52 26.97 3.72 2.37
CA GLY A 52 28.14 4.53 2.70
C GLY A 52 29.43 3.72 2.71
N SER A 53 30.18 3.75 1.61
CA SER A 53 31.61 3.45 1.57
C SER A 53 32.36 4.76 1.31
N GLY A 54 33.06 5.26 2.32
CA GLY A 54 33.73 6.56 2.29
C GLY A 54 34.77 6.67 1.17
N SER A 55 34.59 7.67 0.31
CA SER A 55 35.64 8.20 -0.57
C SER A 55 36.09 9.56 -0.03
N PRO A 56 37.38 9.79 0.26
CA PRO A 56 37.86 10.99 0.94
C PRO A 56 38.18 12.18 0.01
N ASN A 57 37.82 12.16 -1.28
CA ASN A 57 38.17 13.24 -2.21
C ASN A 57 36.96 14.09 -2.66
N GLY A 58 36.87 15.30 -2.11
CA GLY A 58 36.89 16.52 -2.95
C GLY A 58 35.61 17.17 -3.45
N ASP A 59 34.49 16.45 -3.63
CA ASP A 59 33.35 17.06 -4.35
C ASP A 59 32.29 17.66 -3.41
N LYS A 60 32.30 18.99 -3.29
CA LYS A 60 31.39 19.79 -2.45
C LYS A 60 30.05 20.15 -3.09
N ASN A 61 29.68 19.59 -4.25
CA ASN A 61 28.46 20.04 -4.93
C ASN A 61 27.69 18.88 -5.58
N SER A 62 26.86 18.23 -4.76
CA SER A 62 25.53 17.68 -5.11
C SER A 62 25.18 16.55 -4.14
N THR A 63 24.69 16.92 -2.96
CA THR A 63 24.13 16.00 -1.97
C THR A 63 22.60 16.12 -1.97
N HIS A 64 21.96 15.90 -3.12
CA HIS A 64 20.54 15.56 -3.14
C HIS A 64 20.36 14.05 -2.88
N GLY A 65 20.77 13.62 -1.69
CA GLY A 65 20.44 12.29 -1.20
C GLY A 65 18.96 12.23 -0.87
N THR A 66 18.17 11.57 -1.70
CA THR A 66 16.75 11.29 -1.41
C THR A 66 16.68 10.27 -0.27
N CYS A 67 16.62 10.76 0.96
CA CYS A 67 16.41 9.92 2.13
C CYS A 67 14.93 9.50 2.16
N SER A 68 14.60 8.35 1.55
CA SER A 68 13.28 7.75 1.75
C SER A 68 13.29 6.96 3.04
N CYS A 69 12.76 7.54 4.12
CA CYS A 69 12.49 6.78 5.34
C CYS A 69 11.27 5.89 5.10
N ALA A 70 11.49 4.60 4.90
CA ALA A 70 10.42 3.61 4.95
C ALA A 70 10.22 3.17 6.41
N GLU A 71 8.97 3.17 6.87
CA GLU A 71 8.59 2.52 8.13
C GLU A 71 8.24 1.07 7.83
N CYS A 72 8.85 0.11 8.54
CA CYS A 72 8.51 -1.30 8.38
C CYS A 72 7.99 -1.91 9.68
N ILE A 73 6.89 -2.65 9.59
CA ILE A 73 6.25 -3.37 10.69
C ILE A 73 6.08 -4.85 10.31
N TYR A 74 5.82 -5.69 11.31
CA TYR A 74 5.40 -7.07 11.09
C TYR A 74 3.94 -7.25 11.50
N LEU A 75 3.18 -7.93 10.64
CA LEU A 75 1.89 -8.51 11.01
C LEU A 75 2.09 -10.01 11.21
N ASP A 76 1.93 -10.47 12.45
CA ASP A 76 1.97 -11.88 12.76
C ASP A 76 0.61 -12.53 12.49
N THR A 77 0.61 -13.70 11.85
CA THR A 77 -0.64 -14.43 11.63
C THR A 77 -1.02 -15.31 12.81
N TYR A 78 -0.10 -15.51 13.76
CA TYR A 78 -0.29 -16.29 14.98
C TYR A 78 -0.60 -15.37 16.17
N ASP A 79 -1.76 -15.54 16.80
CA ASP A 79 -2.10 -14.90 18.07
C ASP A 79 -2.77 -15.91 19.02
N PRO A 80 -2.03 -16.49 19.97
CA PRO A 80 -2.60 -17.44 20.92
C PRO A 80 -3.43 -16.75 22.01
N THR A 81 -3.33 -15.42 22.15
CA THR A 81 -3.97 -14.66 23.23
C THR A 81 -5.39 -14.23 22.86
N ASN A 82 -5.66 -14.08 21.57
CA ASN A 82 -6.99 -13.74 21.05
C ASN A 82 -7.41 -14.64 19.87
N PRO A 83 -7.51 -15.97 20.09
CA PRO A 83 -7.86 -16.90 19.01
C PRO A 83 -9.30 -16.73 18.51
N GLN A 84 -10.12 -15.88 19.15
CA GLN A 84 -11.56 -15.76 18.92
C GLN A 84 -12.00 -14.52 18.15
N SER A 85 -11.20 -13.43 18.13
CA SER A 85 -11.55 -12.26 17.30
C SER A 85 -11.43 -12.56 15.82
N GLY A 86 -10.42 -13.37 15.47
CA GLY A 86 -10.00 -13.65 14.12
C GLY A 86 -9.41 -12.48 13.33
N ASP A 87 -9.45 -11.27 13.88
CA ASP A 87 -8.82 -10.09 13.32
C ASP A 87 -7.39 -9.96 13.87
N LEU A 88 -6.40 -10.16 13.00
CA LEU A 88 -4.99 -9.90 13.25
C LEU A 88 -4.63 -8.56 12.64
N ILE A 89 -4.21 -7.59 13.46
CA ILE A 89 -3.99 -6.20 13.03
C ILE A 89 -2.59 -5.73 13.39
N ALA A 90 -1.94 -5.06 12.44
CA ALA A 90 -0.73 -4.27 12.66
C ALA A 90 -0.91 -2.88 12.07
N SER A 91 -0.40 -1.85 12.73
CA SER A 91 -0.53 -0.47 12.29
C SER A 91 0.82 0.22 12.23
N THR A 92 0.96 1.17 11.30
CA THR A 92 2.09 2.11 11.34
C THR A 92 1.99 2.99 12.58
N THR A 93 3.14 3.40 13.08
CA THR A 93 3.27 4.44 14.10
C THR A 93 3.16 5.82 13.49
N THR A 94 3.64 6.00 12.25
CA THR A 94 3.55 7.28 11.55
C THR A 94 2.20 7.45 10.87
N THR A 95 1.59 8.63 11.05
CA THR A 95 0.41 9.05 10.29
C THR A 95 0.75 9.30 8.82
N LEU A 96 -0.01 8.72 7.90
CA LEU A 96 0.09 9.00 6.47
C LEU A 96 -0.61 10.33 6.19
N GLN A 97 0.17 11.33 5.76
CA GLN A 97 -0.32 12.68 5.51
C GLN A 97 -1.41 12.67 4.43
N LYS A 98 -2.52 13.40 4.69
CA LYS A 98 -3.64 13.47 3.76
C LYS A 98 -3.21 14.01 2.39
N GLY A 99 -3.60 13.34 1.31
CA GLY A 99 -3.29 13.77 -0.06
C GLY A 99 -1.86 13.46 -0.53
N VAL A 100 -1.04 12.81 0.31
CA VAL A 100 0.35 12.47 -0.05
C VAL A 100 0.40 11.03 -0.56
N PRO A 101 1.10 10.75 -1.69
CA PRO A 101 1.26 9.39 -2.20
C PRO A 101 2.26 8.57 -1.38
N TYR A 102 1.92 7.31 -1.16
CA TYR A 102 2.75 6.32 -0.48
C TYR A 102 2.84 5.04 -1.29
N LEU A 103 4.00 4.38 -1.23
CA LEU A 103 4.19 3.01 -1.70
C LEU A 103 4.21 2.08 -0.50
N ILE A 104 3.21 1.20 -0.43
CA ILE A 104 3.17 0.11 0.55
C ILE A 104 3.76 -1.12 -0.13
N THR A 105 4.73 -1.77 0.49
CA THR A 105 5.26 -3.07 0.06
C THR A 105 4.95 -4.11 1.12
N ILE A 106 4.23 -5.18 0.75
CA ILE A 106 3.91 -6.29 1.63
C ILE A 106 4.62 -7.53 1.11
N LYS A 107 5.35 -8.22 1.99
CA LYS A 107 6.07 -9.44 1.66
C LYS A 107 5.92 -10.49 2.74
N GLY A 108 5.71 -11.74 2.37
CA GLY A 108 5.74 -12.86 3.31
C GLY A 108 4.86 -14.01 2.87
N THR A 109 5.10 -15.16 3.48
CA THR A 109 4.28 -16.37 3.36
C THR A 109 3.87 -16.86 4.73
N TYR A 110 2.72 -17.53 4.78
CA TYR A 110 2.10 -17.96 6.02
C TYR A 110 1.21 -19.21 5.79
N SER A 111 0.74 -19.79 6.89
CA SER A 111 -0.20 -20.90 6.92
C SER A 111 -1.36 -20.56 7.84
N VAL A 112 -2.59 -20.84 7.40
CA VAL A 112 -3.81 -20.83 8.23
C VAL A 112 -4.05 -22.17 8.95
N TRP A 113 -3.13 -23.12 8.79
CA TRP A 113 -3.31 -24.49 9.26
C TRP A 113 -2.17 -24.88 10.18
N ALA A 114 -2.51 -25.58 11.26
CA ALA A 114 -1.53 -26.14 12.17
C ALA A 114 -0.49 -26.99 11.42
N VAL A 115 0.76 -26.95 11.89
CA VAL A 115 1.86 -27.74 11.29
C VAL A 115 1.51 -29.23 11.20
N SER A 116 0.79 -29.76 12.20
CA SER A 116 0.38 -31.17 12.27
C SER A 116 -0.67 -31.58 11.22
N TRP A 117 -1.33 -30.62 10.57
CA TRP A 117 -2.35 -30.92 9.57
C TRP A 117 -1.73 -31.27 8.21
N TRP A 118 -0.52 -30.78 7.94
CA TRP A 118 0.15 -31.01 6.66
C TRP A 118 0.44 -32.48 6.41
N VAL A 119 -0.07 -33.00 5.28
CA VAL A 119 0.22 -34.35 4.80
C VAL A 119 1.15 -34.27 3.59
N GLY A 120 2.43 -34.58 3.81
CA GLY A 120 3.45 -34.50 2.76
C GLY A 120 3.61 -33.08 2.21
N ASN A 121 3.50 -32.91 0.89
CA ASN A 121 3.56 -31.60 0.23
C ASN A 121 2.17 -30.94 0.06
N GLY A 122 1.08 -31.64 0.38
CA GLY A 122 -0.28 -31.16 0.07
C GLY A 122 -0.59 -31.10 -1.43
N GLN A 123 -1.52 -30.22 -1.82
CA GLN A 123 -1.78 -29.83 -3.22
C GLN A 123 -1.14 -28.46 -3.53
N GLY A 124 -0.87 -28.18 -4.79
CA GLY A 124 -0.25 -26.92 -5.22
C GLY A 124 1.26 -26.87 -4.96
N ALA A 125 1.78 -25.67 -4.74
CA ALA A 125 3.21 -25.41 -4.62
C ALA A 125 3.57 -24.93 -3.21
N SER A 126 3.38 -25.79 -2.19
CA SER A 126 3.73 -25.42 -0.81
C SER A 126 5.22 -25.11 -0.66
N GLU A 127 5.55 -24.14 0.19
CA GLU A 127 6.93 -23.90 0.60
C GLU A 127 7.21 -24.58 1.94
N ALA A 128 8.48 -24.88 2.23
CA ALA A 128 8.86 -25.63 3.42
C ALA A 128 8.70 -24.85 4.74
N ALA A 129 8.76 -23.51 4.68
CA ALA A 129 8.72 -22.60 5.82
C ALA A 129 8.22 -21.21 5.40
N PRO A 130 7.64 -20.40 6.31
CA PRO A 130 7.33 -19.00 6.04
C PRO A 130 8.60 -18.18 5.77
N GLN A 131 8.53 -17.21 4.87
CA GLN A 131 9.62 -16.24 4.63
C GLN A 131 10.01 -15.48 5.92
N TYR A 132 9.04 -15.22 6.80
CA TYR A 132 9.23 -14.60 8.11
C TYR A 132 8.54 -15.45 9.19
N PRO A 133 9.26 -16.29 9.94
CA PRO A 133 8.65 -17.17 10.96
C PRO A 133 7.99 -16.41 12.11
N SER A 134 6.87 -16.91 12.63
CA SER A 134 6.22 -16.41 13.85
C SER A 134 7.03 -16.82 15.09
N PRO A 135 7.37 -15.90 16.01
CA PRO A 135 8.02 -16.23 17.27
C PRO A 135 7.10 -17.06 18.18
N GLY A 136 7.70 -17.91 19.02
CA GLY A 136 6.97 -18.61 20.09
C GLY A 136 6.06 -19.77 19.65
N THR A 137 6.02 -20.11 18.36
CA THR A 137 5.25 -21.24 17.83
C THR A 137 6.08 -22.12 16.89
N THR A 138 5.57 -23.32 16.58
CA THR A 138 6.17 -24.20 15.58
C THR A 138 5.82 -23.68 14.19
N ASN A 139 6.83 -23.46 13.36
CA ASN A 139 6.64 -23.05 11.97
C ASN A 139 6.87 -24.28 11.06
N GLY A 140 6.12 -24.35 9.96
CA GLY A 140 6.18 -25.45 9.01
C GLY A 140 5.80 -25.00 7.61
N ARG A 141 5.20 -25.91 6.82
CA ARG A 141 4.84 -25.63 5.44
C ARG A 141 3.82 -24.51 5.30
N VAL A 142 4.00 -23.68 4.29
CA VAL A 142 3.13 -22.54 4.01
C VAL A 142 2.44 -22.69 2.67
N ALA A 143 1.31 -22.01 2.56
CA ALA A 143 0.39 -22.18 1.45
C ALA A 143 -0.18 -20.87 0.94
N ALA A 144 -0.01 -19.78 1.68
CA ALA A 144 -0.60 -18.51 1.35
C ALA A 144 0.43 -17.37 1.47
N ASP A 145 0.21 -16.33 0.70
CA ASP A 145 0.82 -15.02 0.84
C ASP A 145 -0.27 -13.97 1.02
N TRP A 146 0.10 -12.68 0.93
CA TRP A 146 -0.83 -11.59 1.18
C TRP A 146 -2.04 -11.57 0.23
N GLU A 147 -1.93 -12.08 -1.00
CA GLU A 147 -3.02 -12.00 -2.00
C GLU A 147 -3.55 -13.37 -2.41
N TYR A 148 -2.76 -14.44 -2.28
CA TYR A 148 -3.09 -15.74 -2.88
C TYR A 148 -2.86 -16.90 -1.92
N LEU A 149 -3.73 -17.90 -2.08
CA LEU A 149 -3.51 -19.26 -1.63
C LEU A 149 -2.93 -20.06 -2.79
N PHE A 150 -1.69 -20.51 -2.65
CA PHE A 150 -0.92 -21.25 -3.67
C PHE A 150 -0.74 -22.74 -3.35
N ALA A 151 -1.13 -23.19 -2.15
CA ALA A 151 -1.13 -24.60 -1.78
C ALA A 151 -2.31 -24.97 -0.86
N TRP A 152 -2.52 -26.27 -0.63
CA TRP A 152 -3.51 -26.79 0.30
C TRP A 152 -2.92 -27.94 1.12
N TYR A 153 -3.19 -27.99 2.43
CA TYR A 153 -2.49 -28.87 3.37
C TYR A 153 -2.74 -30.39 3.19
N THR A 154 -3.86 -30.78 2.55
CA THR A 154 -4.17 -32.19 2.23
C THR A 154 -4.16 -32.49 0.74
N PRO A 155 -3.78 -33.71 0.33
CA PRO A 155 -3.86 -34.17 -1.06
C PRO A 155 -5.30 -34.48 -1.54
N THR A 156 -6.31 -34.54 -0.67
CA THR A 156 -7.65 -35.07 -0.99
C THR A 156 -8.66 -34.05 -1.47
N THR A 157 -9.67 -34.56 -2.17
CA THR A 157 -10.78 -33.86 -2.81
C THR A 157 -11.83 -33.30 -1.84
N PRO A 158 -12.57 -32.25 -2.24
CA PRO A 158 -12.42 -31.54 -3.51
C PRO A 158 -11.17 -30.67 -3.51
N ALA A 159 -10.32 -30.87 -4.53
CA ALA A 159 -9.16 -30.02 -4.74
C ALA A 159 -9.67 -28.60 -4.99
N ILE A 160 -9.15 -27.63 -4.23
CA ILE A 160 -9.33 -26.23 -4.60
C ILE A 160 -8.45 -26.05 -5.83
N SER A 161 -9.03 -26.17 -7.01
CA SER A 161 -8.32 -26.11 -8.27
C SER A 161 -9.08 -25.20 -9.24
N PRO A 162 -8.39 -24.25 -9.89
CA PRO A 162 -6.92 -24.10 -9.93
C PRO A 162 -6.33 -23.32 -8.73
N LEU A 163 -5.11 -23.69 -8.31
CA LEU A 163 -4.22 -22.86 -7.49
C LEU A 163 -3.17 -22.19 -8.40
N PRO A 164 -2.73 -20.96 -8.09
CA PRO A 164 -3.13 -20.14 -6.95
C PRO A 164 -4.52 -19.51 -7.10
N VAL A 165 -5.22 -19.32 -5.98
CA VAL A 165 -6.52 -18.63 -5.91
C VAL A 165 -6.40 -17.38 -5.05
N HIS A 166 -7.05 -16.29 -5.46
CA HIS A 166 -7.04 -15.03 -4.72
C HIS A 166 -7.78 -15.16 -3.37
N LEU A 167 -7.27 -14.50 -2.35
CA LEU A 167 -7.82 -14.49 -0.99
C LEU A 167 -8.49 -13.14 -0.70
N PRO A 168 -9.80 -13.11 -0.38
CA PRO A 168 -10.50 -11.86 -0.04
C PRO A 168 -10.45 -11.53 1.48
N TYR A 169 -9.53 -12.13 2.23
CA TYR A 169 -9.54 -12.10 3.70
C TYR A 169 -8.46 -11.22 4.31
N GLN A 170 -7.68 -10.48 3.49
CA GLN A 170 -6.78 -9.44 3.95
C GLN A 170 -7.32 -8.06 3.57
N GLY A 171 -6.84 -7.02 4.25
CA GLY A 171 -7.24 -5.66 3.92
C GLY A 171 -6.28 -4.59 4.43
N ILE A 172 -6.27 -3.47 3.73
CA ILE A 172 -5.55 -2.26 4.10
C ILE A 172 -6.57 -1.20 4.51
N SER A 173 -6.34 -0.57 5.66
CA SER A 173 -7.07 0.59 6.14
C SER A 173 -6.16 1.80 6.08
N LEU A 174 -6.67 2.90 5.53
CA LEU A 174 -6.00 4.20 5.52
C LEU A 174 -6.70 5.22 6.44
N ASP A 175 -7.83 4.84 7.05
CA ASP A 175 -8.70 5.68 7.86
C ASP A 175 -8.62 5.36 9.37
N GLY A 176 -7.48 4.80 9.82
CA GLY A 176 -7.25 4.49 11.23
C GLY A 176 -7.93 3.21 11.70
N GLY A 177 -8.19 2.26 10.81
CA GLY A 177 -8.79 0.96 11.12
C GLY A 177 -10.32 0.94 11.08
N ILE A 178 -10.98 1.97 10.52
CA ILE A 178 -12.45 2.00 10.42
C ILE A 178 -12.92 1.11 9.29
N THR A 179 -12.30 1.21 8.11
CA THR A 179 -12.61 0.36 6.96
C THR A 179 -11.35 -0.35 6.46
N TYR A 180 -11.51 -1.62 6.10
CA TYR A 180 -10.46 -2.44 5.50
C TYR A 180 -10.89 -2.81 4.09
N ASN A 181 -10.10 -2.39 3.11
CA ASN A 181 -10.40 -2.63 1.71
C ASN A 181 -9.38 -3.61 1.10
N ASP A 182 -9.85 -4.40 0.17
CA ASP A 182 -9.03 -5.22 -0.73
C ASP A 182 -8.47 -4.31 -1.84
N TYR A 183 -7.21 -3.91 -1.71
CA TYR A 183 -6.55 -3.03 -2.68
C TYR A 183 -5.95 -3.87 -3.79
N VAL A 184 -6.07 -3.42 -5.04
CA VAL A 184 -5.41 -4.07 -6.17
C VAL A 184 -3.92 -3.70 -6.16
N PRO A 185 -2.98 -4.68 -6.21
CA PRO A 185 -1.56 -4.39 -6.33
C PRO A 185 -1.20 -3.58 -7.59
N LEU A 186 -0.08 -2.87 -7.53
CA LEU A 186 0.57 -2.26 -8.69
C LEU A 186 0.91 -3.33 -9.71
N GLY A 187 0.43 -3.15 -10.95
CA GLY A 187 0.51 -4.17 -12.00
C GLY A 187 -0.75 -5.03 -12.13
N GLY A 188 -1.74 -4.86 -11.24
CA GLY A 188 -3.02 -5.57 -11.27
C GLY A 188 -3.07 -6.74 -10.29
N GLN A 189 -4.08 -7.57 -10.44
CA GLN A 189 -4.28 -8.77 -9.64
C GLN A 189 -3.52 -9.94 -10.30
N PHE A 190 -2.34 -10.29 -9.76
CA PHE A 190 -1.50 -11.38 -10.25
C PHE A 190 -0.82 -12.11 -9.09
N TYR A 191 -0.57 -13.41 -9.24
CA TYR A 191 0.24 -14.15 -8.28
C TYR A 191 1.72 -13.77 -8.41
N SER A 192 2.38 -13.45 -7.29
CA SER A 192 3.79 -13.07 -7.23
C SER A 192 4.64 -14.24 -6.75
N PRO A 193 5.51 -14.84 -7.59
CA PRO A 193 6.39 -15.94 -7.16
C PRO A 193 7.41 -15.55 -6.09
N THR A 194 7.56 -14.25 -5.80
CA THR A 194 8.42 -13.74 -4.72
C THR A 194 7.64 -13.42 -3.44
N HIS A 195 6.32 -13.65 -3.47
CA HIS A 195 5.37 -13.33 -2.39
C HIS A 195 5.44 -11.88 -1.93
N MET A 196 5.65 -10.98 -2.89
CA MET A 196 5.78 -9.54 -2.68
C MET A 196 4.79 -8.78 -3.56
N TYR A 197 4.07 -7.86 -2.93
CA TYR A 197 3.06 -7.01 -3.53
C TYR A 197 3.31 -5.55 -3.18
N GLN A 198 2.98 -4.65 -4.10
CA GLN A 198 3.16 -3.23 -3.92
C GLN A 198 1.84 -2.51 -4.17
N TYR A 199 1.53 -1.50 -3.37
CA TYR A 199 0.30 -0.73 -3.49
C TYR A 199 0.65 0.76 -3.49
N LEU A 200 0.13 1.47 -4.48
CA LEU A 200 0.20 2.92 -4.51
C LEU A 200 -1.09 3.45 -3.88
N VAL A 201 -0.94 4.16 -2.77
CA VAL A 201 -2.06 4.69 -2.00
C VAL A 201 -1.88 6.18 -1.73
N GLU A 202 -2.97 6.84 -1.40
CA GLU A 202 -2.97 8.23 -0.93
C GLU A 202 -3.31 8.25 0.57
N GLY A 203 -2.45 8.88 1.37
CA GLY A 203 -2.69 9.03 2.80
C GLY A 203 -4.00 9.77 3.09
N GLN A 204 -4.66 9.44 4.20
CA GLN A 204 -5.93 10.07 4.60
C GLN A 204 -5.81 10.88 5.91
N GLY A 205 -4.59 11.10 6.41
CA GLY A 205 -4.36 11.78 7.69
C GLY A 205 -4.49 10.87 8.91
N SER A 206 -4.45 9.54 8.71
CA SER A 206 -4.45 8.52 9.77
C SER A 206 -3.26 7.57 9.60
N THR A 207 -3.00 6.72 10.61
CA THR A 207 -2.06 5.60 10.45
C THR A 207 -2.64 4.58 9.47
N ALA A 208 -1.75 3.88 8.75
CA ALA A 208 -2.16 2.74 7.94
C ALA A 208 -2.29 1.52 8.86
N SER A 209 -3.35 0.74 8.69
CA SER A 209 -3.54 -0.52 9.41
C SER A 209 -3.74 -1.66 8.42
N PHE A 210 -3.16 -2.80 8.74
CA PHE A 210 -3.14 -4.00 7.91
C PHE A 210 -3.83 -5.09 8.68
N LYS A 211 -4.77 -5.77 8.03
CA LYS A 211 -5.56 -6.79 8.67
C LYS A 211 -5.52 -8.08 7.89
N LYS A 212 -5.43 -9.17 8.64
CA LYS A 212 -5.76 -10.49 8.14
C LYS A 212 -6.87 -11.07 9.00
N ASN A 213 -7.89 -11.59 8.34
CA ASN A 213 -8.98 -12.32 8.97
C ASN A 213 -8.70 -13.82 8.91
N ASP A 214 -8.83 -14.49 10.04
CA ASP A 214 -8.78 -15.95 10.15
C ASP A 214 -9.30 -16.44 11.49
N PHE A 215 -9.95 -17.59 11.55
CA PHE A 215 -10.42 -18.14 12.83
C PHE A 215 -10.33 -19.68 12.84
N PRO A 216 -9.67 -20.29 13.85
CA PRO A 216 -8.90 -19.64 14.91
C PRO A 216 -7.57 -19.03 14.40
N THR A 217 -6.89 -18.23 15.22
CA THR A 217 -5.54 -17.70 14.88
C THR A 217 -4.41 -18.45 15.59
N SER A 218 -4.74 -19.38 16.49
CA SER A 218 -3.79 -20.14 17.30
C SER A 218 -3.13 -21.32 16.56
N ASP A 219 -3.62 -21.69 15.39
CA ASP A 219 -3.06 -22.72 14.51
C ASP A 219 -2.28 -22.14 13.32
N ASN A 220 -2.26 -20.81 13.20
CA ASN A 220 -1.53 -20.10 12.18
C ASN A 220 -0.03 -19.99 12.48
N TYR A 221 0.75 -19.68 11.45
CA TYR A 221 2.14 -19.23 11.58
C TYR A 221 2.63 -18.57 10.29
N GLY A 222 3.68 -17.78 10.44
CA GLY A 222 4.22 -16.91 9.42
C GLY A 222 3.85 -15.45 9.69
N ARG A 223 4.62 -14.54 9.10
CA ARG A 223 4.44 -13.10 9.26
C ARG A 223 4.57 -12.40 7.93
N PHE A 224 3.90 -11.26 7.82
CA PHE A 224 4.15 -10.31 6.75
C PHE A 224 5.10 -9.23 7.23
N ARG A 225 6.12 -8.93 6.43
CA ARG A 225 6.87 -7.68 6.55
C ARG A 225 6.21 -6.64 5.66
N ILE A 226 5.76 -5.56 6.28
CA ILE A 226 5.03 -4.48 5.62
C ILE A 226 5.87 -3.23 5.73
N CYS A 227 6.22 -2.61 4.62
CA CYS A 227 6.98 -1.36 4.58
C CYS A 227 6.16 -0.27 3.89
N VAL A 228 6.03 0.89 4.53
CA VAL A 228 5.32 2.06 4.01
C VAL A 228 6.35 3.16 3.72
N GLN A 229 6.45 3.55 2.46
CA GLN A 229 7.38 4.56 2.00
C GLN A 229 6.60 5.78 1.49
N LYS A 230 6.88 6.96 2.05
CA LYS A 230 6.39 8.21 1.49
C LYS A 230 7.06 8.45 0.14
N LEU A 231 6.26 8.70 -0.90
CA LEU A 231 6.77 9.11 -2.20
C LEU A 231 6.93 10.64 -2.18
N VAL A 232 8.17 11.09 -2.34
CA VAL A 232 8.49 12.51 -2.50
C VAL A 232 8.72 12.72 -3.99
N PRO A 233 8.06 13.71 -4.63
CA PRO A 233 8.42 14.08 -5.98
C PRO A 233 9.93 14.35 -6.01
N CYS A 234 10.65 13.74 -6.95
CA CYS A 234 11.97 14.26 -7.30
C CYS A 234 11.71 15.72 -7.68
N GLY A 235 12.11 16.66 -6.82
CA GLY A 235 11.98 18.08 -7.12
C GLY A 235 12.50 18.27 -8.53
N SER A 236 11.81 19.07 -9.34
CA SER A 236 12.32 19.47 -10.65
C SER A 236 13.79 19.80 -10.44
N ILE A 237 14.67 18.91 -10.90
CA ILE A 237 16.09 19.19 -10.97
C ILE A 237 16.08 20.46 -11.78
N LYS A 238 16.29 21.59 -11.11
CA LYS A 238 16.62 22.79 -11.84
C LYS A 238 17.88 22.35 -12.54
N ASP A 239 17.80 22.23 -13.85
CA ASP A 239 19.00 22.11 -14.65
C ASP A 239 19.76 23.40 -14.33
N ASP A 240 20.67 23.32 -13.37
CA ASP A 240 21.57 24.39 -12.96
C ASP A 240 22.59 24.68 -14.07
N ASN A 241 22.27 24.31 -15.32
CA ASN A 241 22.75 24.99 -16.52
C ASN A 241 22.23 26.43 -16.51
N GLY A 242 22.60 27.18 -15.46
CA GLY A 242 22.92 28.58 -15.59
C GLY A 242 23.91 28.66 -16.74
N GLY A 243 23.39 28.97 -17.92
CA GLY A 243 24.17 29.54 -18.98
C GLY A 243 24.99 30.64 -18.33
N GLY A 244 26.31 30.46 -18.36
CA GLY A 244 27.23 31.57 -18.19
C GLY A 244 26.82 32.59 -19.24
N ASP A 245 26.08 33.61 -18.79
CA ASP A 245 26.07 34.90 -19.43
C ASP A 245 27.48 35.44 -19.21
N ASP A 246 28.38 35.01 -20.10
CA ASP A 246 29.73 35.56 -20.22
C ASP A 246 29.55 37.03 -20.53
N GLY A 247 29.66 37.83 -19.47
CA GLY A 247 29.45 39.27 -19.51
C GLY A 247 30.22 39.90 -20.65
N ASP A 248 29.47 40.60 -21.50
CA ASP A 248 29.98 41.63 -22.41
C ASP A 248 30.47 42.82 -21.55
N PRO A 249 31.78 43.06 -21.42
CA PRO A 249 32.28 44.24 -20.74
C PRO A 249 32.24 45.41 -21.72
N GLY A 250 31.21 46.23 -21.52
CA GLY A 250 31.06 47.62 -21.95
C GLY A 250 32.19 48.25 -22.77
N GLY A 251 31.79 48.74 -23.94
CA GLY A 251 32.49 49.81 -24.63
C GLY A 251 32.63 51.06 -23.76
N HIS A 252 33.83 51.63 -23.78
CA HIS A 252 34.06 53.03 -23.47
C HIS A 252 34.61 53.71 -24.72
N SER A 253 33.80 54.66 -25.21
CA SER A 253 34.12 55.94 -25.88
C SER A 253 35.21 55.98 -26.94
#